data_AF-A0A8S4S794-F1
#
_entry.id   AF-A0A8S4S794-F1
#
_cell.length_a   1.000
_cell.length_b   1.000
_cell.length_c   1.000
_cell.angle_alpha   90.00
_cell.angle_beta   90.00
_cell.angle_gamma   90.00
#
_symmetry.space_group_name_H-M   'P 1'
#
loop_
_entity.id
_entity.type
_entity.pdbx_description
1 polymer ?
#
loop_
_entity_poly.entity_id
_entity_poly.type
_entity_poly.pdbx_seq_one_letter_code
_entity_poly.pdbx_strand_id
1 'polypeptide(L)'
;MAALEKNVEKHAKEKNKRITLYPGFPELARSDVSIYPSYTKLGLAYRVVCRHRYHWARVAQLRQFMTELHIFERLQPNALDGVRVHREFSQGILSHKIPSRRYIQKLTPDPMNTRQRMRVEEIISGRVNFSQK
;
A
#
# COMPACT_ATOMS: atom_id res chain seq x y z
N MET A 1 6.09 -1.49 17.65
CA MET A 1 4.99 -1.42 16.66
C MET A 1 3.61 -1.58 17.31
N ALA A 2 3.32 -2.68 18.01
CA ALA A 2 1.99 -2.94 18.61
C ALA A 2 1.49 -1.93 19.68
N ALA A 3 2.39 -1.22 20.36
CA ALA A 3 2.01 -0.21 21.37
C ALA A 3 1.54 1.12 20.75
N LEU A 4 1.96 1.42 19.52
CA LEU A 4 1.60 2.65 18.81
C LEU A 4 0.20 2.53 18.19
N GLU A 5 -0.13 1.34 17.67
CA GLU A 5 -1.47 1.01 17.14
C GLU A 5 -2.53 1.04 18.25
N LYS A 6 -2.23 0.51 19.45
CA LYS A 6 -3.15 0.58 20.60
C LYS A 6 -3.45 2.00 21.08
N ASN A 7 -2.52 2.94 20.90
CA ASN A 7 -2.73 4.35 21.26
C ASN A 7 -3.58 5.09 20.22
N VAL A 8 -3.44 4.76 18.93
CA VAL A 8 -4.30 5.30 17.86
C VAL A 8 -5.75 4.81 18.03
N GLU A 9 -5.95 3.53 18.38
CA GLU A 9 -7.29 2.99 18.68
C GLU A 9 -7.93 3.58 19.93
N LYS A 10 -7.14 3.87 20.98
CA LYS A 10 -7.64 4.55 22.19
C LYS A 10 -8.11 5.99 21.90
N HIS A 11 -7.34 6.75 21.13
CA HIS A 11 -7.72 8.11 20.73
C HIS A 11 -8.88 8.17 19.72
N ALA A 12 -9.12 7.11 18.96
CA ALA A 12 -10.30 6.97 18.11
C ALA A 12 -11.58 6.70 18.92
N LYS A 13 -11.49 5.98 20.04
CA LYS A 13 -12.62 5.66 20.93
C LYS A 13 -13.01 6.78 21.91
N GLU A 14 -12.13 7.76 22.13
CA GLU A 14 -12.38 8.87 23.07
C GLU A 14 -13.19 10.05 22.49
N LYS A 15 -13.48 10.04 21.19
CA LYS A 15 -14.21 11.15 20.56
C LYS A 15 -15.72 10.92 20.63
N ASN A 16 -16.35 11.77 21.44
CA ASN A 16 -17.80 12.05 21.54
C ASN A 16 -18.57 11.29 22.62
N LYS A 17 -18.19 11.44 23.90
CA LYS A 17 -19.21 11.42 24.96
C LYS A 17 -20.12 12.63 24.74
N ARG A 18 -21.21 12.46 24.00
CA ARG A 18 -22.22 13.50 23.79
C ARG A 18 -22.84 13.81 25.15
N ILE A 19 -22.44 14.93 25.75
CA ILE A 19 -23.08 15.46 26.94
C ILE A 19 -24.53 15.74 26.53
N THR A 20 -25.47 15.03 27.12
CA THR A 20 -26.90 15.29 26.91
C THR A 20 -27.18 16.68 27.45
N LEU A 21 -27.48 17.61 26.54
CA LEU A 21 -27.73 19.03 26.86
C LEU A 21 -28.88 19.22 27.87
N TYR A 22 -29.75 18.22 28.03
CA TYR A 22 -30.79 18.17 29.05
C TYR A 22 -30.84 16.79 29.73
N PRO A 23 -30.49 16.67 31.02
CA PRO A 23 -30.68 15.44 31.78
C PRO A 23 -32.18 15.23 32.04
N GLY A 24 -32.73 14.12 31.53
CA GLY A 24 -34.16 13.76 31.70
C GLY A 24 -34.96 13.63 30.40
N PHE A 25 -34.47 14.17 29.28
CA PHE A 25 -35.13 14.05 27.97
C PHE A 25 -34.17 13.53 26.90
N PRO A 26 -33.85 12.23 26.89
CA PRO A 26 -32.91 11.62 25.95
C PRO A 26 -33.39 11.69 24.48
N GLU A 27 -34.68 11.92 24.26
CA GLU A 27 -35.25 12.07 22.91
C GLU A 27 -34.76 13.34 22.19
N LEU A 28 -34.45 14.41 22.91
CA LEU A 28 -33.91 15.66 22.35
C LEU A 28 -32.40 15.58 22.04
N ALA A 29 -31.71 14.54 22.50
CA ALA A 29 -30.28 14.34 22.21
C ALA A 29 -30.05 13.60 20.88
N ARG A 30 -31.12 13.23 20.16
CA ARG A 30 -31.05 12.62 18.82
C ARG A 30 -30.58 13.66 17.80
N SER A 31 -29.72 13.24 16.88
CA SER A 31 -29.19 14.11 15.80
C SER A 31 -30.29 14.70 14.90
N ASP A 32 -31.44 14.02 14.87
CA ASP A 32 -32.51 14.29 13.92
C ASP A 32 -33.56 15.25 14.52
N VAL A 33 -33.38 15.66 15.78
CA VAL A 33 -34.29 16.54 16.51
C VAL A 33 -33.59 17.85 16.83
N SER A 34 -34.06 18.94 16.23
CA SER A 34 -33.66 20.28 16.64
C SER A 34 -34.16 20.56 18.06
N ILE A 35 -33.31 21.14 18.91
CA ILE A 35 -33.64 21.63 20.26
C ILE A 35 -34.79 22.67 20.21
N TYR A 36 -34.91 23.36 19.07
CA TYR A 36 -35.96 24.33 18.81
C TYR A 36 -37.02 23.73 17.87
N PRO A 37 -38.27 23.52 18.32
CA PRO A 37 -39.33 22.89 17.54
C PRO A 37 -39.78 23.72 16.32
N SER A 38 -39.42 25.01 16.26
CA SER A 38 -39.64 25.85 15.08
C SER A 38 -38.77 25.45 13.87
N TYR A 39 -37.60 24.86 14.10
CA TYR A 39 -36.69 24.45 13.03
C TYR A 39 -36.96 23.02 12.51
N THR A 40 -37.80 22.23 13.19
CA THR A 40 -38.16 20.87 12.72
C THR A 40 -39.00 20.89 11.45
N LYS A 41 -39.68 22.01 11.16
CA LYS A 41 -40.49 22.24 9.97
C LYS A 41 -39.75 23.03 8.87
N LEU A 42 -38.53 23.50 9.13
CA LEU A 42 -37.71 24.17 8.11
C LEU A 42 -37.07 23.13 7.21
N GLY A 43 -37.79 22.72 6.16
CA GLY A 43 -37.19 21.98 5.06
C GLY A 43 -36.13 22.85 4.38
N LEU A 44 -34.90 22.35 4.25
CA LEU A 44 -33.90 23.02 3.42
C LEU A 44 -34.47 23.13 2.00
N ALA A 45 -34.44 24.34 1.44
CA ALA A 45 -34.84 24.55 0.06
C ALA A 45 -34.12 23.54 -0.85
N TYR A 46 -34.87 22.88 -1.73
CA TYR A 46 -34.38 21.77 -2.55
C TYR A 46 -33.05 22.07 -3.26
N ARG A 47 -32.87 23.32 -3.72
CA ARG A 47 -31.63 23.81 -4.34
C ARG A 47 -30.39 23.64 -3.45
N VAL A 48 -30.52 23.84 -2.14
CA VAL A 48 -29.43 23.69 -1.17
C VAL A 48 -29.06 22.21 -1.01
N VAL A 49 -30.06 21.34 -0.91
CA VAL A 49 -29.87 19.89 -0.83
C VAL A 49 -29.17 19.36 -2.10
N CYS A 50 -29.60 19.81 -3.28
CA CYS A 50 -28.96 19.45 -4.55
C CYS A 50 -27.50 19.91 -4.60
N ARG A 51 -27.21 21.15 -4.18
CA ARG A 51 -25.83 21.67 -4.14
C ARG A 51 -24.95 20.88 -3.19
N HIS A 52 -25.48 20.49 -2.02
CA HIS A 52 -24.77 19.65 -1.08
C HIS A 52 -24.49 18.27 -1.68
N ARG A 53 -25.50 17.60 -2.24
CA ARG A 53 -25.33 16.30 -2.92
C ARG A 53 -24.27 16.35 -4.02
N TYR A 54 -24.30 17.38 -4.85
CA TYR A 54 -23.33 17.56 -5.93
C TYR A 54 -21.91 17.75 -5.40
N HIS A 55 -21.74 18.57 -4.35
CA HIS A 55 -20.44 18.76 -3.72
C HIS A 55 -19.87 17.45 -3.17
N TRP A 56 -20.69 16.66 -2.49
CA TRP A 56 -20.26 15.39 -1.92
C TRP A 56 -19.94 14.34 -2.99
N ALA A 57 -20.72 14.29 -4.06
CA ALA A 57 -20.42 13.45 -5.22
C ALA A 57 -19.05 13.80 -5.83
N ARG A 58 -18.75 15.09 -6.00
CA ARG A 58 -17.45 15.56 -6.50
C ARG A 58 -16.30 15.14 -5.57
N VAL A 59 -16.46 15.31 -4.27
CA VAL A 59 -15.44 14.92 -3.28
C VAL A 59 -15.20 13.41 -3.30
N ALA A 60 -16.27 12.61 -3.41
CA ALA A 60 -16.17 11.16 -3.51
C ALA A 60 -15.44 10.72 -4.78
N GLN A 61 -15.79 11.30 -5.94
CA GLN A 61 -15.12 11.02 -7.22
C GLN A 61 -13.63 11.36 -7.17
N LEU A 62 -13.26 12.50 -6.60
CA LEU A 62 -11.85 12.89 -6.45
C LEU A 62 -11.07 11.91 -5.58
N ARG A 63 -11.66 11.47 -4.46
CA ARG A 63 -11.04 10.48 -3.57
C ARG A 63 -10.84 9.15 -4.28
N GLN A 64 -11.86 8.69 -5.01
CA GLN A 64 -11.76 7.46 -5.80
C GLN A 64 -10.65 7.56 -6.85
N PHE A 65 -10.64 8.64 -7.62
CA PHE A 65 -9.63 8.89 -8.65
C PHE A 65 -8.20 8.89 -8.09
N MET A 66 -7.96 9.56 -6.96
CA MET A 66 -6.63 9.58 -6.33
C MET A 66 -6.21 8.19 -5.83
N THR A 67 -7.17 7.41 -5.33
CA THR A 67 -6.91 6.02 -4.90
C THR A 67 -6.51 5.15 -6.08
N GLU A 68 -7.22 5.26 -7.20
CA GLU A 68 -6.90 4.55 -8.44
C GLU A 68 -5.52 4.95 -8.97
N LEU A 69 -5.19 6.24 -8.96
CA LEU A 69 -3.89 6.75 -9.40
C LEU A 69 -2.74 6.15 -8.57
N HIS A 70 -2.87 6.11 -7.25
CA HIS A 70 -1.86 5.50 -6.38
C HIS A 70 -1.72 3.98 -6.59
N ILE A 71 -2.81 3.29 -6.88
CA ILE A 71 -2.76 1.86 -7.24
C ILE A 71 -1.99 1.68 -8.55
N PHE A 72 -2.24 2.52 -9.56
CA PHE A 72 -1.51 2.47 -10.82
C PHE A 72 -0.01 2.77 -10.66
N GLU A 73 0.33 3.80 -9.89
CA GLU A 73 1.71 4.14 -9.58
C GLU A 73 2.43 2.95 -8.91
N ARG A 74 1.76 2.25 -7.98
CA ARG A 74 2.30 1.07 -7.32
C ARG A 74 2.40 -0.16 -8.24
N LEU A 75 1.58 -0.26 -9.27
CA LEU A 75 1.63 -1.36 -10.25
C LEU A 75 2.80 -1.23 -11.23
N GLN A 76 3.25 -0.01 -11.52
CA GLN A 76 4.38 0.24 -12.43
C GLN A 76 5.69 -0.47 -12.05
N PRO A 77 6.19 -0.39 -10.79
CA PRO A 77 7.41 -1.10 -10.42
C PRO A 77 7.22 -2.62 -10.51
N ASN A 78 6.05 -3.15 -10.15
CA ASN A 78 5.78 -4.59 -10.25
C ASN A 78 5.82 -5.07 -11.72
N ALA A 79 5.29 -4.28 -12.65
CA ALA A 79 5.35 -4.59 -14.08
C ALA A 79 6.79 -4.54 -14.61
N LEU A 80 7.58 -3.54 -14.17
CA LEU A 80 8.97 -3.40 -14.56
C LEU A 80 9.85 -4.52 -13.99
N ASP A 81 9.61 -4.94 -12.75
CA ASP A 81 10.29 -6.06 -12.11
C ASP A 81 9.95 -7.38 -12.79
N GLY A 82 8.70 -7.59 -13.21
CA GLY A 82 8.32 -8.76 -14.02
C GLY A 82 9.13 -8.85 -15.33
N VAL A 83 9.32 -7.73 -16.03
CA VAL A 83 10.15 -7.66 -17.25
C VAL A 83 11.64 -7.87 -16.93
N ARG A 84 12.15 -7.32 -15.81
CA ARG A 84 13.54 -7.53 -15.37
C ARG A 84 13.81 -9.00 -15.05
N VAL A 85 12.95 -9.63 -14.24
CA VAL A 85 13.03 -11.06 -13.93
C VAL A 85 12.97 -11.89 -15.20
N HIS A 86 12.04 -11.58 -16.12
CA HIS A 86 12.00 -12.27 -17.40
C HIS A 86 13.33 -12.13 -18.15
N ARG A 87 13.91 -10.92 -18.26
CA ARG A 87 15.18 -10.70 -18.96
C ARG A 87 16.36 -11.44 -18.30
N GLU A 88 16.42 -11.45 -16.98
CA GLU A 88 17.51 -12.08 -16.21
C GLU A 88 17.44 -13.61 -16.27
N PHE A 89 16.26 -14.19 -16.09
CA PHE A 89 16.09 -15.64 -15.96
C PHE A 89 15.74 -16.34 -17.27
N SER A 90 15.01 -15.70 -18.19
CA SER A 90 14.60 -16.36 -19.45
C SER A 90 15.76 -16.51 -20.43
N GLN A 91 16.74 -15.61 -20.42
CA GLN A 91 17.92 -15.73 -21.27
C GLN A 91 18.80 -16.94 -20.91
N GLY A 92 18.84 -17.35 -19.63
CA GLY A 92 19.58 -18.55 -19.22
C GLY A 92 18.86 -19.86 -19.55
N ILE A 93 17.51 -19.83 -19.58
CA ILE A 93 16.68 -21.04 -19.74
C ILE A 93 16.26 -21.26 -21.21
N LEU A 94 15.92 -20.19 -21.94
CA LEU A 94 15.41 -20.27 -23.32
C LEU A 94 16.51 -20.23 -24.38
N SER A 95 17.67 -19.64 -24.08
CA SER A 95 18.82 -19.67 -24.98
C SER A 95 19.67 -20.90 -24.69
N HIS A 96 19.68 -21.87 -25.60
CA HIS A 96 20.64 -22.99 -25.56
C HIS A 96 22.11 -22.56 -25.66
N LYS A 97 22.38 -21.26 -25.90
CA LYS A 97 23.72 -20.67 -25.86
C LYS A 97 23.88 -19.87 -24.58
N ILE A 98 24.85 -20.27 -23.76
CA ILE A 98 25.25 -19.56 -22.54
C ILE A 98 25.81 -18.18 -22.96
N PRO A 99 25.20 -17.06 -22.51
CA PRO A 99 25.71 -15.74 -22.82
C PRO A 99 27.12 -15.51 -22.25
N SER A 100 27.89 -14.61 -22.87
CA SER A 100 29.24 -14.31 -22.41
C SER A 100 29.25 -13.80 -20.95
N ARG A 101 30.29 -14.18 -20.18
CA ARG A 101 30.43 -13.84 -18.75
C ARG A 101 30.32 -12.33 -18.47
N ARG A 102 30.80 -11.48 -19.39
CA ARG A 102 30.72 -10.02 -19.29
C ARG A 102 29.28 -9.50 -19.43
N TYR A 103 28.43 -10.20 -20.16
CA TYR A 103 27.01 -9.89 -20.29
C TYR A 103 26.23 -10.36 -19.05
N ILE A 104 26.53 -11.55 -18.53
CA ILE A 104 25.93 -12.08 -17.29
C ILE A 104 26.22 -11.16 -16.10
N GLN A 105 27.47 -10.67 -15.95
CA GLN A 105 27.84 -9.74 -14.89
C GLN A 105 27.14 -8.38 -14.96
N LYS A 106 26.62 -7.97 -16.13
CA LYS A 106 25.83 -6.74 -16.28
C LYS A 106 24.35 -6.95 -15.92
N LEU A 107 23.85 -8.17 -16.06
CA LEU A 107 22.47 -8.54 -15.77
C LEU A 107 22.29 -8.91 -14.30
N THR A 108 23.25 -9.63 -13.73
CA THR A 108 23.21 -10.06 -12.34
C THR A 108 24.57 -9.79 -11.70
N PRO A 109 24.68 -8.77 -10.83
CA PRO A 109 25.90 -8.56 -10.07
C PRO A 109 26.13 -9.79 -9.19
N ASP A 110 27.33 -10.36 -9.29
CA ASP A 110 27.71 -11.51 -8.50
C ASP A 110 27.80 -11.11 -7.02
N PRO A 111 27.12 -11.83 -6.09
CA PRO A 111 27.25 -11.55 -4.66
C PRO A 111 28.64 -11.90 -4.11
N MET A 112 29.50 -12.57 -4.88
CA MET A 112 30.80 -13.05 -4.44
C MET A 112 31.94 -12.14 -4.87
N ASN A 113 32.91 -11.95 -3.98
CA ASN A 113 34.18 -11.31 -4.34
C ASN A 113 35.00 -12.25 -5.25
N THR A 114 35.91 -11.71 -6.07
CA THR A 114 36.73 -12.47 -7.03
C THR A 114 37.43 -13.67 -6.38
N ARG A 115 37.98 -13.49 -5.16
CA ARG A 115 38.61 -14.57 -4.38
C ARG A 115 37.65 -15.69 -3.98
N GLN A 116 36.44 -15.32 -3.56
CA GLN A 116 35.43 -16.31 -3.15
C GLN A 116 34.95 -17.10 -4.37
N ARG A 117 34.80 -16.44 -5.53
CA ARG A 117 34.41 -17.10 -6.78
C ARG A 117 35.48 -18.05 -7.29
N MET A 118 36.76 -17.68 -7.24
CA MET A 118 37.85 -18.61 -7.60
C MET A 118 37.81 -19.86 -6.73
N ARG A 119 37.57 -19.70 -5.42
CA ARG A 119 37.42 -20.84 -4.50
C ARG A 119 36.23 -21.73 -4.88
N VAL A 120 35.10 -21.16 -5.30
CA VAL A 120 33.95 -21.95 -5.79
C VAL A 120 34.27 -22.67 -7.10
N GLU A 121 34.94 -22.02 -8.05
CA GLU A 121 35.37 -22.65 -9.30
C GLU A 121 36.37 -23.80 -9.04
N GLU A 122 37.27 -23.66 -8.06
CA GLU A 122 38.17 -24.72 -7.59
C GLU A 122 37.43 -25.91 -6.97
N ILE A 123 36.37 -25.64 -6.19
CA ILE A 123 35.51 -26.67 -5.59
C ILE A 123 34.71 -27.40 -6.67
N ILE A 124 34.07 -26.66 -7.59
CA ILE A 124 33.26 -27.23 -8.67
C ILE A 124 34.12 -28.05 -9.65
N SER A 125 35.35 -27.59 -9.92
CA SER A 125 36.29 -28.32 -10.79
C SER A 125 36.91 -29.55 -10.12
N GLY A 126 36.60 -29.83 -8.85
CA GLY A 126 37.07 -31.01 -8.12
C GLY A 126 38.57 -30.99 -7.80
N ARG A 127 39.23 -29.83 -7.91
CA ARG A 127 40.67 -29.69 -7.63
C ARG A 127 41.00 -29.64 -6.14
N VAL A 128 39.98 -29.47 -5.28
CA VAL A 128 40.14 -29.37 -3.83
C VAL A 128 39.73 -30.69 -3.19
N ASN A 129 40.70 -31.42 -2.64
CA ASN A 129 40.45 -32.63 -1.86
C ASN A 129 40.19 -32.26 -0.39
N PHE A 130 38.93 -32.33 0.03
CA PHE A 130 38.54 -32.12 1.43
C PHE A 130 38.85 -33.31 2.36
N SER A 131 39.42 -34.39 1.82
CA SER A 131 39.58 -35.67 2.51
C SER A 131 40.82 -35.78 3.40
N GLN A 132 41.66 -34.75 3.51
CA GLN A 132 42.84 -34.78 4.38
C GLN A 132 42.59 -33.89 5.61
N LYS A 133 42.21 -34.53 6.72
CA LYS A 133 42.29 -34.00 8.08
C LYS A 133 42.96 -35.03 8.96
#